data_AF-A0A5D0GE61-F1
#
_entry.id   AF-A0A5D0GE61-F1
#
_cell.length_a   1.000
_cell.length_b   1.000
_cell.length_c   1.000
_cell.angle_alpha   90.00
_cell.angle_beta   90.00
_cell.angle_gamma   90.00
#
_symmetry.space_group_name_H-M   'P 1'
#
loop_
_entity.id
_entity.type
_entity.pdbx_description
1 polymer ?
#
loop_
_entity_poly.entity_id
_entity_poly.type
_entity_poly.pdbx_seq_one_letter_code
_entity_poly.pdbx_strand_id
1 'polypeptide(L)' 'MSHNITIGRDYLFNLLSDHKLLVRQRKRKAVTTNSRHWMKKYSNLIKEITIIRPEQVWVSDIT' A
#
# COMPACT_ATOMS: atom_id res chain seq x y z
N MET A 1 -7.13 -5.95 -45.47
CA MET A 1 -5.67 -5.76 -45.35
C MET A 1 -5.30 -5.62 -43.89
N SER A 2 -4.68 -6.63 -43.30
CA SER A 2 -3.97 -6.47 -42.03
C SER A 2 -2.69 -5.68 -42.30
N HIS A 3 -2.48 -4.58 -41.58
CA HIS A 3 -1.21 -3.87 -41.62
C HIS A 3 -0.15 -4.83 -41.09
N ASN A 4 0.78 -5.26 -41.93
CA ASN A 4 1.74 -6.34 -41.68
C ASN A 4 2.85 -5.89 -40.69
N ILE A 5 2.45 -5.34 -39.55
CA ILE A 5 3.31 -4.68 -38.57
C ILE A 5 3.92 -5.75 -37.68
N THR A 6 5.23 -5.96 -37.83
CA THR A 6 6.03 -6.83 -36.95
C THR A 6 6.85 -5.95 -36.04
N ILE A 7 6.40 -5.74 -34.80
CA ILE A 7 7.14 -5.01 -33.77
C ILE A 7 7.25 -5.81 -32.49
N GLY A 8 8.40 -5.71 -31.83
CA GLY A 8 8.64 -6.32 -30.52
C GLY A 8 8.01 -5.50 -29.39
N ARG A 9 7.80 -6.17 -28.25
CA ARG A 9 7.24 -5.56 -27.02
C ARG A 9 8.02 -4.31 -26.60
N ASP A 10 9.33 -4.42 -26.45
CA ASP A 10 10.16 -3.33 -25.92
C ASP A 10 10.15 -2.09 -26.83
N TYR A 11 10.22 -2.32 -28.15
CA TYR A 11 10.10 -1.24 -29.13
C TYR A 11 8.74 -0.54 -29.05
N LEU A 12 7.65 -1.31 -28.92
CA LEU A 12 6.32 -0.75 -28.76
C LEU A 12 6.22 0.11 -27.49
N PHE A 13 6.74 -0.37 -26.35
CA PHE A 13 6.69 0.39 -25.10
C PHE A 13 7.56 1.66 -25.15
N ASN A 14 8.71 1.63 -25.84
CA ASN A 14 9.53 2.82 -26.09
C ASN A 14 8.77 3.84 -26.95
N LEU A 15 8.17 3.41 -28.06
CA LEU A 15 7.37 4.27 -28.94
C LEU A 15 6.21 4.92 -28.17
N LEU A 16 5.47 4.14 -27.38
CA LEU A 16 4.38 4.67 -26.55
C LEU A 16 4.89 5.63 -25.47
N SER A 17 6.08 5.40 -24.92
CA SER A 17 6.72 6.28 -23.94
C SER A 17 7.05 7.64 -24.56
N ASP A 18 7.70 7.65 -25.73
CA ASP A 18 8.12 8.85 -26.44
C ASP A 18 6.93 9.74 -26.81
N HIS A 19 5.80 9.12 -27.15
CA HIS A 19 4.55 9.82 -27.45
C HIS A 19 3.66 10.08 -26.22
N LYS A 20 4.13 9.79 -24.98
CA LYS A 20 3.38 9.99 -23.73
C LYS A 20 2.02 9.25 -23.68
N LEU A 21 1.94 8.10 -24.33
CA LEU A 21 0.74 7.25 -24.42
C LEU A 21 0.71 6.13 -23.37
N LEU A 22 1.78 5.98 -22.57
CA LEU A 22 1.80 5.00 -21.47
C LEU A 22 0.79 5.36 -20.37
N VAL A 23 0.14 4.34 -19.82
CA VAL A 23 -0.77 4.50 -18.68
C VAL A 23 0.00 5.06 -17.49
N ARG A 24 -0.44 6.23 -16.99
CA ARG A 24 0.18 6.88 -15.83
C ARG A 24 -0.12 6.08 -14.56
N GLN A 25 0.89 5.44 -13.99
CA GLN A 25 0.81 4.87 -12.65
C GLN A 25 0.79 6.00 -11.61
N ARG A 26 -0.37 6.30 -11.04
CA ARG A 26 -0.48 7.24 -9.92
C ARG A 26 -0.03 6.51 -8.65
N LYS A 27 1.14 6.86 -8.10
CA LYS A 27 1.55 6.42 -6.77
C LYS A 27 0.61 7.06 -5.73
N ARG A 28 -0.45 6.36 -5.34
CA ARG A 28 -1.28 6.74 -4.20
C ARG A 28 -0.76 6.00 -2.96
N LYS A 29 -0.33 6.74 -1.95
CA LYS A 29 -0.15 6.16 -0.62
C LYS A 29 -1.53 6.06 0.01
N ALA A 30 -2.04 4.85 0.20
CA ALA A 30 -3.22 4.64 1.03
C ALA A 30 -2.81 4.95 2.48
N VAL A 31 -3.36 6.01 3.05
CA VAL A 31 -3.23 6.28 4.49
C VAL A 31 -4.31 5.47 5.17
N THR A 32 -3.95 4.31 5.72
CA THR A 32 -4.89 3.40 6.39
C THR A 32 -5.15 3.81 7.85
N THR A 33 -4.28 4.63 8.44
CA THR A 33 -4.41 5.08 9.83
C THR A 33 -4.98 6.50 9.91
N ASN A 34 -6.16 6.67 10.51
CA ASN A 34 -6.68 7.99 10.87
C ASN A 34 -6.27 8.37 12.31
N SER A 35 -5.05 8.89 12.47
CA SER A 35 -4.53 9.33 13.79
C SER A 35 -5.27 10.56 14.37
N ARG A 36 -6.13 11.20 13.57
CA ARG A 36 -6.95 12.38 13.91
C ARG A 36 -8.43 12.02 14.11
N HIS A 37 -8.75 10.76 14.41
CA HIS A 37 -10.13 10.38 14.74
C HIS A 37 -10.62 11.07 16.02
N TRP A 38 -11.93 11.31 16.10
CA TRP A 38 -12.59 11.94 17.26
C TRP A 38 -12.76 11.00 18.46
N MET A 39 -12.60 9.69 18.26
CA MET A 39 -12.76 8.69 19.31
C MET A 39 -11.68 8.80 20.38
N LYS A 40 -12.05 8.47 21.62
CA LYS A 40 -11.14 8.46 22.77
C LYS A 40 -10.04 7.42 22.56
N LYS A 41 -8.79 7.83 22.78
CA LYS A 41 -7.63 6.92 22.81
C LYS A 41 -7.49 6.36 24.21
N TYR A 42 -7.40 5.04 24.32
CA TYR A 42 -7.09 4.37 25.57
C TYR A 42 -5.57 4.28 25.72
N SER A 43 -5.06 4.53 26.93
CA SER A 43 -3.64 4.35 27.22
C SER A 43 -3.27 2.88 27.06
N ASN A 44 -2.03 2.62 26.62
CA ASN A 44 -1.51 1.27 26.56
C ASN A 44 -1.26 0.76 27.99
N LEU A 45 -2.19 -0.06 28.49
CA LEU A 45 -2.17 -0.65 29.82
C LEU A 45 -1.05 -1.68 30.03
N ILE A 46 -0.46 -2.20 28.95
CA ILE A 46 0.61 -3.21 29.01
C ILE A 46 1.94 -2.58 29.46
N LYS A 47 2.11 -1.25 29.31
CA LYS A 47 3.38 -0.56 29.60
C LYS A 47 3.89 -0.75 31.02
N GLU A 48 3.01 -0.94 31.99
CA GLU A 48 3.36 -1.07 33.41
C GLU A 48 3.35 -2.53 33.90
N ILE A 49 3.09 -3.49 33.00
CA ILE A 49 2.94 -4.90 33.36
C ILE A 49 4.22 -5.66 33.03
N THR A 50 4.76 -6.39 34.00
CA THR A 50 5.84 -7.36 33.78
C THR A 50 5.26 -8.73 33.44
N ILE A 51 5.57 -9.23 32.25
CA ILE A 51 5.13 -10.56 31.77
C ILE A 51 6.19 -11.59 32.15
N ILE A 52 5.81 -12.59 32.94
CA ILE A 52 6.70 -13.62 33.51
C ILE A 52 6.46 -15.02 32.91
N ARG A 53 5.35 -15.21 32.17
CA ARG A 53 4.99 -16.48 31.53
C ARG A 53 4.07 -16.25 30.31
N PRO A 54 3.91 -17.25 29.43
CA PRO A 54 2.96 -17.18 28.31
C PRO A 54 1.52 -16.92 28.76
N GLU A 55 0.67 -16.45 27.82
CA GLU A 55 -0.78 -16.26 27.99
C GLU A 55 -1.23 -15.16 28.98
N GLN A 56 -0.35 -14.26 29.41
CA GLN A 56 -0.71 -13.19 30.36
C GLN A 56 -1.28 -11.92 29.72
N VAL A 57 -1.10 -11.73 28.41
CA VAL A 57 -1.56 -10.55 27.68
C VAL A 57 -2.10 -10.97 26.31
N TRP A 58 -3.26 -10.44 25.97
CA TRP A 58 -3.91 -10.63 24.68
C TRP A 58 -3.99 -9.28 23.99
N VAL A 59 -3.51 -9.22 22.75
CA VAL A 59 -3.55 -8.00 21.93
C VAL A 59 -4.46 -8.25 20.75
N SER A 60 -5.34 -7.30 20.48
CA SER A 60 -6.14 -7.26 19.26
C SER A 60 -5.81 -5.95 18.54
N ASP A 61 -5.40 -6.06 17.27
CA ASP A 61 -5.14 -4.92 16.41
C ASP A 61 -6.29 -4.77 15.40
N ILE A 62 -6.83 -3.56 15.28
CA ILE A 62 -7.84 -3.22 14.28
C ILE A 62 -7.18 -2.25 13.30
N THR A 63 -7.13 -2.67 12.02
CA THR A 63 -6.67 -1.85 10.90
C THR A 63 -7.83 -1.16 10.20
#